data_AF-A0AAF0RTW2-F1
#
_entry.id   AF-A0AAF0RTW2-F1
#
_cell.length_a   1.000
_cell.length_b   1.000
_cell.length_c   1.000
_cell.angle_alpha   90.00
_cell.angle_beta   90.00
_cell.angle_gamma   90.00
#
_symmetry.space_group_name_H-M   'P 1'
#
loop_
_entity.id
_entity.type
_entity.pdbx_description
1 polymer ?
#
loop_
_entity_poly.entity_id
_entity_poly.type
_entity_poly.pdbx_seq_one_letter_code
_entity_poly.pdbx_strand_id
1 'polypeptide(L)'
;MTDTTEGEARRPRTAKKPRNGVLTFLRDLVIIFIAALLVSFLVKTFLIRSFYIPSESMQNTLQVNDRVIVNELVPGAVKLKRGDVVVFKDPGGWLTGETLPNVQPTTPIGKAADWLLTQVGLGTGDSDDHLIKRVIGLPGDKVSCCNDLGQMSVNGVPLTEPYLKLPAGDTRASQTPFSVTVPKGTIWVMGDNRDKSRDSRYNGDTPSKGFVPLSDVTGRAFVISWPTNRWTWLDDHPEVFAGVEQRDK
;
A
#
# COMPACT_ATOMS: atom_id res chain seq x y z
N MET A 1 -40.49 17.46 -89.67
CA MET A 1 -39.15 18.00 -89.37
C MET A 1 -39.32 18.85 -88.12
N THR A 2 -39.08 18.24 -86.95
CA THR A 2 -37.92 18.49 -86.05
C THR A 2 -38.08 19.83 -85.32
N ASP A 3 -37.90 19.99 -84.01
CA ASP A 3 -37.20 19.17 -83.04
C ASP A 3 -37.63 19.56 -81.62
N THR A 4 -37.33 18.65 -80.71
CA THR A 4 -37.50 18.61 -79.26
C THR A 4 -36.51 19.56 -78.59
N THR A 5 -36.90 20.22 -77.49
CA THR A 5 -35.96 20.56 -76.41
C THR A 5 -36.70 20.58 -75.07
N GLU A 6 -36.46 19.53 -74.28
CA GLU A 6 -36.89 19.40 -72.89
C GLU A 6 -36.06 20.32 -71.99
N GLY A 7 -36.75 21.15 -71.20
CA GLY A 7 -36.14 21.98 -70.17
C GLY A 7 -35.99 21.23 -68.85
N GLU A 8 -34.77 20.83 -68.53
CA GLU A 8 -34.39 20.20 -67.26
C GLU A 8 -34.49 21.21 -66.10
N ALA A 9 -35.57 21.12 -65.31
CA ALA A 9 -35.77 21.96 -64.13
C ALA A 9 -34.94 21.46 -62.94
N ARG A 10 -33.96 22.27 -62.54
CA ARG A 10 -33.05 22.11 -61.40
C ARG A 10 -33.77 21.71 -60.10
N ARG A 11 -33.36 20.60 -59.49
CA ARG A 11 -33.74 20.23 -58.11
C ARG A 11 -33.22 21.27 -57.10
N PRO A 12 -34.03 21.69 -56.10
CA PRO A 12 -33.57 22.60 -55.08
C PRO A 12 -32.54 21.90 -54.17
N ARG A 13 -31.33 22.48 -54.05
CA ARG A 13 -30.34 22.06 -53.04
C ARG A 13 -30.89 22.44 -51.68
N THR A 14 -31.35 21.46 -50.91
CA THR A 14 -31.77 21.64 -49.52
C THR A 14 -30.59 22.14 -48.69
N ALA A 15 -30.69 23.40 -48.23
CA ALA A 15 -29.73 23.99 -47.31
C ALA A 15 -29.75 23.22 -45.98
N LYS A 16 -28.65 22.52 -45.65
CA LYS A 16 -28.47 21.88 -44.35
C LYS A 16 -28.42 22.97 -43.27
N LYS A 17 -29.46 23.02 -42.43
CA LYS A 17 -29.52 23.90 -41.24
C LYS A 17 -28.33 23.61 -40.30
N PRO A 18 -27.58 24.62 -39.83
CA PRO A 18 -26.55 24.42 -38.82
C PRO A 18 -27.26 24.29 -37.47
N ARG A 19 -27.51 23.06 -37.02
CA ARG A 19 -28.05 22.82 -35.68
C ARG A 19 -27.10 21.90 -34.93
N ASN A 20 -26.64 22.41 -33.78
CA ASN A 20 -26.12 21.66 -32.63
C ASN A 20 -24.61 21.70 -32.34
N GLY A 21 -23.79 22.51 -33.01
CA GLY A 21 -22.34 22.60 -32.71
C GLY A 21 -22.02 22.87 -31.24
N VAL A 22 -22.73 23.81 -30.61
CA VAL A 22 -22.60 24.13 -29.18
C VAL A 22 -23.06 22.98 -28.27
N LEU A 23 -24.13 22.26 -28.65
CA LEU A 23 -24.66 21.14 -27.87
C LEU A 23 -23.73 19.93 -27.92
N THR A 24 -23.15 19.62 -29.08
CA THR A 24 -22.08 18.60 -29.20
C THR A 24 -20.84 18.98 -28.42
N PHE A 25 -20.44 20.26 -28.44
CA PHE A 25 -19.30 20.73 -27.66
C PHE A 25 -19.53 20.59 -26.15
N LEU A 26 -20.70 21.01 -25.63
CA LEU A 26 -21.06 20.83 -24.23
C LEU A 26 -21.16 19.36 -23.84
N ARG A 27 -21.71 18.51 -24.71
CA ARG A 27 -21.76 17.05 -24.47
C ARG A 27 -20.36 16.47 -24.34
N ASP A 28 -19.46 16.79 -25.25
CA ASP A 28 -18.10 16.24 -25.23
C ASP A 28 -17.29 16.77 -24.03
N LEU A 29 -17.48 18.03 -23.62
CA LEU A 29 -16.93 18.58 -22.37
C LEU A 29 -17.43 17.80 -21.14
N VAL A 30 -18.73 17.53 -21.07
CA VAL A 30 -19.35 16.75 -19.98
C VAL A 30 -18.85 15.31 -19.98
N ILE A 31 -18.70 14.67 -21.15
CA ILE A 31 -18.15 13.32 -21.27
C ILE A 31 -16.71 13.28 -20.76
N ILE A 32 -15.85 14.22 -21.17
CA ILE A 32 -14.47 14.30 -20.70
C ILE A 32 -14.43 14.50 -19.18
N PHE A 33 -15.28 15.39 -18.65
CA PHE A 33 -15.38 15.62 -17.22
C PHE A 33 -15.81 14.37 -16.46
N ILE A 34 -16.84 13.67 -16.93
CA ILE A 34 -17.31 12.41 -16.33
C ILE A 34 -16.24 11.31 -16.45
N ALA A 35 -15.58 11.19 -17.60
CA ALA A 35 -14.50 10.23 -17.79
C ALA A 35 -13.33 10.52 -16.84
N ALA A 36 -12.93 11.78 -16.66
CA ALA A 36 -11.91 12.18 -15.70
C ALA A 36 -12.31 11.88 -14.25
N LEU A 37 -13.58 12.12 -13.89
CA LEU A 37 -14.12 11.76 -12.57
C LEU A 37 -14.13 10.24 -12.36
N LEU A 38 -14.54 9.46 -13.36
CA LEU A 38 -14.55 8.00 -13.31
C LEU A 38 -13.13 7.45 -13.16
N VAL A 39 -12.17 7.96 -13.95
CA VAL A 39 -10.76 7.56 -13.83
C VAL A 39 -10.21 7.96 -12.47
N SER A 40 -10.47 9.19 -12.00
CA SER A 40 -10.04 9.61 -10.66
C SER A 40 -10.66 8.78 -9.55
N PHE A 41 -11.93 8.39 -9.68
CA PHE A 41 -12.60 7.50 -8.74
C PHE A 41 -11.92 6.14 -8.75
N LEU A 42 -11.73 5.53 -9.93
CA LEU A 42 -11.07 4.23 -10.08
C LEU A 42 -9.65 4.22 -9.48
N VAL A 43 -8.86 5.27 -9.76
CA VAL A 43 -7.52 5.43 -9.19
C VAL A 43 -7.58 5.54 -7.66
N LYS A 44 -8.50 6.36 -7.13
CA LYS A 44 -8.63 6.53 -5.68
C LYS A 44 -9.18 5.30 -4.98
N THR A 45 -10.06 4.53 -5.61
CA THR A 45 -10.67 3.34 -4.97
C THR A 45 -9.80 2.10 -5.08
N PHE A 46 -8.95 1.97 -6.11
CA PHE A 46 -8.21 0.73 -6.37
C PHE A 46 -6.69 0.84 -6.24
N LEU A 47 -6.10 2.03 -6.18
CA LEU A 47 -4.63 2.17 -6.16
C LEU A 47 -4.08 2.70 -4.85
N ILE A 48 -4.91 3.33 -4.02
CA ILE A 48 -4.45 4.13 -2.88
C ILE A 48 -5.37 3.93 -1.67
N ARG A 49 -4.89 3.23 -0.64
CA ARG A 49 -5.57 3.13 0.67
C ARG A 49 -4.83 3.92 1.74
N SER A 50 -5.58 4.37 2.75
CA SER A 50 -5.06 5.09 3.90
C SER A 50 -5.22 4.24 5.15
N PHE A 51 -4.15 4.04 5.91
CA PHE A 51 -4.14 3.28 7.17
C PHE A 51 -3.72 4.15 8.34
N TYR A 52 -4.39 3.98 9.48
CA TYR A 52 -4.02 4.60 10.75
C TYR A 52 -3.02 3.73 11.51
N ILE A 53 -2.06 4.35 12.20
CA ILE A 53 -0.99 3.66 12.95
C ILE A 53 -1.32 3.68 14.46
N PRO A 54 -1.79 2.57 15.05
CA PRO A 54 -2.18 2.53 16.46
C PRO A 54 -1.05 2.11 17.40
N SER A 55 0.07 1.59 16.88
CA SER A 55 1.11 0.93 17.70
C SER A 55 2.50 1.54 17.54
N GLU A 56 3.37 1.26 18.51
CA GLU A 56 4.76 1.73 18.52
C GLU A 56 5.76 0.81 17.80
N SER A 57 5.30 -0.28 17.20
CA SER A 57 6.16 -1.30 16.59
C SER A 57 7.05 -0.81 15.45
N MET A 58 6.70 0.33 14.85
CA MET A 58 7.43 0.97 13.76
C MET A 58 8.07 2.31 14.18
N GLN A 59 8.18 2.63 15.47
CA GLN A 59 8.78 3.88 15.95
C GLN A 59 10.17 4.13 15.34
N ASN A 60 10.51 5.41 15.17
CA ASN A 60 11.56 6.00 14.32
C ASN A 60 11.16 6.16 12.85
N THR A 61 10.37 5.25 12.30
CA THR A 61 9.80 5.41 10.95
C THR A 61 8.36 5.91 11.01
N LEU A 62 7.49 5.22 11.76
CA LEU A 62 6.08 5.57 11.97
C LEU A 62 5.80 5.75 13.46
N GLN A 63 5.10 6.82 13.82
CA GLN A 63 4.69 7.05 15.21
C GLN A 63 3.21 6.74 15.36
N VAL A 64 2.81 6.53 16.62
CA VAL A 64 1.40 6.39 16.98
C VAL A 64 0.64 7.64 16.53
N ASN A 65 -0.54 7.44 15.94
CA ASN A 65 -1.40 8.45 15.31
C ASN A 65 -1.04 8.91 13.90
N ASP A 66 -0.01 8.34 13.27
CA ASP A 66 0.22 8.60 11.85
C ASP A 66 -0.91 8.02 10.99
N ARG A 67 -1.16 8.66 9.84
CA ARG A 67 -1.83 8.01 8.72
C ARG A 67 -0.85 7.83 7.59
N VAL A 68 -0.80 6.62 7.03
CA VAL A 68 0.06 6.27 5.90
C VAL A 68 -0.78 5.97 4.68
N ILE A 69 -0.26 6.31 3.52
CA ILE A 69 -0.87 5.96 2.24
C ILE A 69 -0.13 4.78 1.63
N VAL A 70 -0.91 3.82 1.13
CA VAL A 70 -0.46 2.52 0.64
C VAL A 70 -0.72 2.39 -0.84
N ASN A 71 0.29 1.91 -1.57
CA ASN A 71 0.22 1.55 -2.98
C ASN A 71 -0.14 0.07 -3.11
N GLU A 72 -1.36 -0.22 -3.55
CA GLU A 72 -1.89 -1.58 -3.74
C GLU A 72 -1.32 -2.29 -4.99
N LEU A 73 -0.53 -1.61 -5.83
CA LEU A 73 0.14 -2.25 -6.97
C LEU A 73 1.26 -3.20 -6.53
N VAL A 74 1.71 -3.13 -5.27
CA VAL A 74 2.74 -4.00 -4.69
C VAL A 74 2.07 -5.10 -3.84
N PRO A 75 2.45 -6.38 -3.94
CA PRO A 75 3.55 -6.94 -4.72
C PRO A 75 3.18 -7.38 -6.15
N GLY A 76 1.95 -7.13 -6.60
CA GLY A 76 1.39 -7.67 -7.85
C GLY A 76 2.02 -7.09 -9.13
N ALA A 77 1.62 -5.87 -9.50
CA ALA A 77 2.12 -5.20 -10.71
C ALA A 77 3.54 -4.63 -10.53
N VAL A 78 3.90 -4.27 -9.29
CA VAL A 78 5.22 -3.79 -8.90
C VAL A 78 5.83 -4.77 -7.91
N LYS A 79 7.05 -5.24 -8.20
CA LYS A 79 7.76 -6.16 -7.31
C LYS A 79 8.07 -5.52 -5.98
N LEU A 80 7.89 -6.29 -4.92
CA LEU A 80 8.32 -5.96 -3.57
C LEU A 80 9.85 -6.00 -3.46
N LYS A 81 10.40 -5.08 -2.67
CA LYS A 81 11.83 -4.99 -2.37
C LYS A 81 12.08 -5.20 -0.89
N ARG A 82 13.33 -5.54 -0.56
CA ARG A 82 13.80 -5.48 0.82
C ARG A 82 13.80 -4.02 1.27
N GLY A 83 13.41 -3.79 2.51
CA GLY A 83 13.29 -2.48 3.11
C GLY A 83 11.96 -1.77 2.84
N ASP A 84 11.12 -2.26 1.91
CA ASP A 84 9.76 -1.75 1.75
C ASP A 84 8.97 -1.86 3.08
N VAL A 85 8.20 -0.83 3.41
CA VAL A 85 7.23 -0.87 4.52
C VAL A 85 5.90 -1.35 3.95
N VAL A 86 5.41 -2.49 4.42
CA VAL A 86 4.21 -3.15 3.89
C VAL A 86 3.09 -3.20 4.90
N VAL A 87 1.88 -3.01 4.41
CA VAL A 87 0.64 -3.32 5.12
C VAL A 87 0.14 -4.67 4.63
N PHE A 88 -0.17 -5.57 5.56
CA PHE A 88 -0.64 -6.91 5.26
C PHE A 88 -1.71 -7.34 6.26
N LYS A 89 -2.62 -8.18 5.81
CA LYS A 89 -3.64 -8.82 6.65
C LYS A 89 -2.99 -9.84 7.58
N ASP A 90 -3.50 -10.00 8.81
CA ASP A 90 -3.04 -11.02 9.75
C ASP A 90 -3.06 -12.42 9.08
N PRO A 91 -1.90 -13.08 8.90
CA PRO A 91 -1.80 -14.40 8.28
C PRO A 91 -2.26 -15.53 9.22
N GLY A 92 -2.75 -15.18 10.41
CA GLY A 92 -3.40 -16.05 11.38
C GLY A 92 -2.72 -15.97 12.73
N GLY A 93 -3.36 -15.30 13.70
CA GLY A 93 -2.96 -15.32 15.11
C GLY A 93 -1.85 -14.34 15.48
N TRP A 94 -1.50 -13.40 14.60
CA TRP A 94 -0.53 -12.35 14.93
C TRP A 94 -1.16 -11.22 15.74
N LEU A 95 -2.47 -10.99 15.58
CA LEU A 95 -3.23 -10.06 16.41
C LEU A 95 -3.95 -10.84 17.52
N THR A 96 -3.44 -10.74 18.76
CA THR A 96 -4.16 -11.24 19.93
C THR A 96 -4.91 -10.09 20.58
N GLY A 97 -6.05 -9.71 20.01
CA GLY A 97 -7.12 -9.05 20.78
C GLY A 97 -6.89 -7.61 21.25
N GLU A 98 -6.18 -6.76 20.50
CA GLU A 98 -6.30 -5.31 20.66
C GLU A 98 -7.22 -4.75 19.56
N THR A 99 -8.49 -5.15 19.59
CA THR A 99 -9.52 -4.38 18.89
C THR A 99 -9.60 -3.03 19.61
N LEU A 100 -9.17 -1.95 18.96
CA LEU A 100 -9.49 -0.62 19.44
C LEU A 100 -11.01 -0.52 19.63
N PRO A 101 -11.50 0.20 20.64
CA PRO A 101 -12.92 0.44 20.79
C PRO A 101 -13.40 1.13 19.52
N ASN A 102 -14.12 0.37 18.69
CA ASN A 102 -14.75 0.88 17.50
C ASN A 102 -15.79 1.91 17.95
N VAL A 103 -15.47 3.19 17.80
CA VAL A 103 -16.44 4.27 18.00
C VAL A 103 -17.34 4.27 16.76
N GLN A 104 -18.14 3.22 16.62
CA GLN A 104 -19.19 3.14 15.62
C GLN A 104 -20.15 4.30 15.87
N PRO A 105 -20.44 5.14 14.87
CA PRO A 105 -21.47 6.15 15.00
C PRO A 105 -22.80 5.48 15.33
N THR A 106 -23.43 5.85 16.45
CA THR A 106 -24.71 5.26 16.88
C THR A 106 -25.91 5.84 16.11
N THR A 107 -25.71 6.92 15.35
CA THR A 107 -26.76 7.59 14.57
C THR A 107 -26.81 7.13 13.10
N PRO A 108 -27.99 7.07 12.45
CA PRO A 108 -28.12 6.67 11.05
C PRO A 108 -27.31 7.54 10.07
N ILE A 109 -27.25 8.85 10.33
CA ILE A 109 -26.45 9.79 9.52
C ILE A 109 -24.96 9.54 9.73
N GLY A 110 -24.54 9.30 10.97
CA GLY A 110 -23.16 8.96 11.29
C GLY A 110 -22.71 7.68 10.57
N LYS A 111 -23.56 6.64 10.52
CA LYS A 111 -23.27 5.40 9.79
C LYS A 111 -23.14 5.60 8.29
N ALA A 112 -23.99 6.43 7.69
CA ALA A 112 -23.89 6.75 6.26
C ALA A 112 -22.62 7.55 5.94
N ALA A 113 -22.26 8.50 6.82
CA ALA A 113 -21.03 9.27 6.69
C ALA A 113 -19.78 8.40 6.87
N ASP A 114 -19.76 7.54 7.89
CA ASP A 114 -18.65 6.61 8.14
C ASP A 114 -18.52 5.57 7.02
N TRP A 115 -19.63 5.03 6.51
CA TRP A 115 -19.62 4.19 5.32
C TRP A 115 -18.97 4.91 4.13
N LEU A 116 -19.36 6.17 3.88
CA LEU A 116 -18.80 6.96 2.79
C LEU A 116 -17.32 7.29 3.00
N LEU A 117 -16.92 7.57 4.24
CA LEU A 117 -15.53 7.82 4.64
C LEU A 117 -14.68 6.55 4.53
N THR A 118 -15.22 5.39 4.90
CA THR A 118 -14.55 4.08 4.77
C THR A 118 -14.33 3.74 3.30
N GLN A 119 -15.31 4.02 2.41
CA GLN A 119 -15.13 3.83 0.98
C GLN A 119 -14.02 4.72 0.36
N VAL A 120 -13.64 5.81 1.04
CA VAL A 120 -12.51 6.67 0.63
C VAL A 120 -11.29 6.52 1.53
N GLY A 121 -11.23 5.46 2.37
CA GLY A 121 -10.09 5.15 3.25
C GLY A 121 -9.87 6.14 4.42
N LEU A 122 -10.88 6.93 4.75
CA LEU A 122 -10.85 7.88 5.88
C LEU A 122 -11.61 7.38 7.12
N GLY A 123 -12.34 6.27 6.99
CA GLY A 123 -13.12 5.64 8.05
C GLY A 123 -12.28 4.90 9.09
N THR A 124 -12.91 4.42 10.16
CA THR A 124 -12.22 3.84 11.32
C THR A 124 -12.08 2.32 11.31
N GLY A 125 -12.61 1.63 10.29
CA GLY A 125 -12.67 0.16 10.25
C GLY A 125 -11.55 -0.56 9.50
N ASP A 126 -10.65 0.15 8.82
CA ASP A 126 -9.72 -0.50 7.86
C ASP A 126 -8.45 -1.09 8.52
N SER A 127 -8.21 -0.85 9.81
CA SER A 127 -6.96 -1.29 10.49
C SER A 127 -7.10 -2.52 11.38
N ASP A 128 -8.31 -3.01 11.66
CA ASP A 128 -8.54 -3.97 12.77
C ASP A 128 -7.95 -5.36 12.52
N ASP A 129 -7.70 -5.74 11.26
CA ASP A 129 -7.08 -7.01 10.87
C ASP A 129 -5.75 -6.84 10.10
N HIS A 130 -5.20 -5.62 10.04
CA HIS A 130 -4.00 -5.31 9.29
C HIS A 130 -2.81 -4.95 10.19
N LEU A 131 -1.63 -5.38 9.78
CA LEU A 131 -0.36 -5.03 10.40
C LEU A 131 0.51 -4.28 9.40
N ILE A 132 1.40 -3.45 9.93
CA ILE A 132 2.42 -2.74 9.15
C ILE A 132 3.80 -3.08 9.69
N LYS A 133 4.71 -3.51 8.82
CA LYS A 133 6.09 -3.91 9.15
C LYS A 133 7.02 -3.65 7.97
N ARG A 134 8.33 -3.68 8.20
CA ARG A 134 9.36 -3.60 7.16
C ARG A 134 9.71 -4.97 6.63
N VAL A 135 9.84 -5.10 5.32
CA VAL A 135 10.30 -6.32 4.64
C VAL A 135 11.81 -6.47 4.85
N ILE A 136 12.23 -7.53 5.53
CA ILE A 136 13.65 -7.84 5.72
C ILE A 136 14.12 -8.95 4.78
N GLY A 137 13.26 -9.96 4.54
CA GLY A 137 13.58 -11.09 3.67
C GLY A 137 12.50 -11.32 2.62
N LEU A 138 12.94 -11.52 1.38
CA LEU A 138 12.14 -11.94 0.23
C LEU A 138 12.20 -13.47 0.05
N PRO A 139 11.34 -14.07 -0.79
CA PRO A 139 11.37 -15.51 -1.06
C PRO A 139 12.78 -16.04 -1.37
N GLY A 140 13.22 -17.06 -0.62
CA GLY A 140 14.53 -17.69 -0.78
C GLY A 140 15.67 -17.06 0.02
N ASP A 141 15.45 -15.91 0.67
CA ASP A 141 16.46 -15.29 1.52
C ASP A 141 16.74 -16.11 2.77
N LYS A 142 18.00 -16.18 3.17
CA LYS A 142 18.40 -16.63 4.50
C LYS A 142 18.54 -15.42 5.41
N VAL A 143 17.69 -15.28 6.41
CA VAL A 143 17.72 -14.18 7.37
C VAL A 143 18.16 -14.71 8.73
N SER A 144 19.17 -14.09 9.33
CA SER A 144 19.67 -14.49 10.65
C SER A 144 20.00 -13.31 11.54
N CYS A 145 19.81 -13.51 12.84
CA CYS A 145 20.23 -12.59 13.89
C CYS A 145 20.92 -13.37 15.02
N CYS A 146 22.02 -12.89 15.58
CA CYS A 146 22.83 -11.74 15.17
C CYS A 146 24.31 -12.11 15.29
N ASN A 147 25.18 -11.41 14.56
CA ASN A 147 26.62 -11.56 14.70
C ASN A 147 27.11 -10.94 16.03
N ASP A 148 28.42 -11.04 16.29
CA ASP A 148 29.05 -10.55 17.53
C ASP A 148 28.95 -9.02 17.70
N LEU A 149 28.71 -8.28 16.61
CA LEU A 149 28.47 -6.83 16.61
C LEU A 149 26.99 -6.46 16.79
N GLY A 150 26.12 -7.46 17.00
CA GLY A 150 24.68 -7.25 17.16
C GLY A 150 23.92 -7.08 15.85
N GLN A 151 24.55 -7.21 14.69
CA GLN A 151 23.92 -7.00 13.39
C GLN A 151 23.16 -8.24 12.92
N MET A 152 22.03 -7.99 12.26
CA MET A 152 21.36 -8.99 11.43
C MET A 152 22.11 -9.22 10.12
N SER A 153 21.85 -10.35 9.49
CA SER A 153 22.35 -10.62 8.14
C SER A 153 21.28 -11.23 7.23
N VAL A 154 21.35 -10.87 5.95
CA VAL A 154 20.54 -11.45 4.88
C VAL A 154 21.48 -12.05 3.85
N ASN A 155 21.32 -13.34 3.56
CA ASN A 155 22.21 -14.11 2.69
C ASN A 155 23.70 -14.01 3.08
N GLY A 156 23.98 -13.86 4.38
CA GLY A 156 25.34 -13.73 4.92
C GLY A 156 25.90 -12.29 4.88
N VAL A 157 25.20 -11.34 4.28
CA VAL A 157 25.59 -9.92 4.27
C VAL A 157 25.08 -9.26 5.55
N PRO A 158 25.96 -8.70 6.41
CA PRO A 158 25.53 -7.98 7.60
C PRO A 158 24.85 -6.66 7.23
N LEU A 159 23.74 -6.35 7.91
CA LEU A 159 22.97 -5.14 7.67
C LEU A 159 23.41 -4.02 8.63
N THR A 160 23.45 -2.80 8.11
CA THR A 160 23.51 -1.57 8.92
C THR A 160 22.17 -0.89 8.82
N GLU A 161 21.37 -0.93 9.88
CA GLU A 161 19.96 -0.56 9.84
C GLU A 161 19.74 0.80 10.56
N PRO A 162 19.83 1.95 9.87
CA PRO A 162 19.75 3.27 10.52
C PRO A 162 18.34 3.60 11.06
N TYR A 163 17.32 2.87 10.59
CA TYR A 163 15.93 3.05 11.01
C TYR A 163 15.59 2.39 12.36
N LEU A 164 16.49 1.59 12.94
CA LEU A 164 16.17 0.87 14.17
C LEU A 164 15.95 1.80 15.36
N LYS A 165 14.90 1.49 16.14
CA LYS A 165 14.74 1.97 17.50
C LYS A 165 15.17 0.87 18.46
N LEU A 166 16.34 1.08 19.07
CA LEU A 166 16.89 0.20 20.11
C LEU A 166 16.92 0.94 21.46
N PRO A 167 16.91 0.21 22.60
CA PRO A 167 17.15 0.77 23.92
C PRO A 167 18.51 1.46 23.98
N ALA A 168 18.62 2.45 24.88
CA ALA A 168 19.87 3.18 25.06
C ALA A 168 21.01 2.22 25.46
N GLY A 169 22.11 2.26 24.70
CA GLY A 169 23.29 1.40 24.92
C GLY A 169 23.22 0.03 24.25
N ASP A 170 22.10 -0.29 23.59
CA ASP A 170 21.97 -1.54 22.83
C ASP A 170 22.40 -1.36 21.38
N THR A 171 23.01 -2.41 20.84
CA THR A 171 23.46 -2.51 19.44
C THR A 171 22.88 -3.74 18.75
N ARG A 172 22.18 -4.61 19.49
CA ARG A 172 21.67 -5.88 18.98
C ARG A 172 20.33 -5.68 18.28
N ALA A 173 20.30 -6.00 17.00
CA ALA A 173 19.13 -5.85 16.14
C ALA A 173 17.94 -6.75 16.54
N SER A 174 18.15 -7.81 17.33
CA SER A 174 17.08 -8.56 17.99
C SER A 174 17.60 -9.34 19.19
N GLN A 175 16.92 -9.26 20.32
CA GLN A 175 17.29 -9.98 21.54
C GLN A 175 17.16 -11.50 21.42
N THR A 176 16.15 -11.96 20.66
CA THR A 176 15.97 -13.39 20.38
C THR A 176 16.80 -13.81 19.16
N PRO A 177 17.65 -14.86 19.26
CA PRO A 177 18.34 -15.40 18.10
C PRO A 177 17.38 -16.13 17.17
N PHE A 178 17.62 -16.02 15.85
CA PHE A 178 16.89 -16.78 14.85
C PHE A 178 17.71 -16.96 13.58
N SER A 179 17.41 -18.00 12.82
CA SER A 179 17.95 -18.24 11.49
C SER A 179 16.89 -18.95 10.67
N VAL A 180 16.37 -18.26 9.66
CA VAL A 180 15.27 -18.74 8.81
C VAL A 180 15.66 -18.67 7.34
N THR A 181 15.05 -19.54 6.53
CA THR A 181 15.04 -19.39 5.07
C THR A 181 13.61 -19.09 4.67
N VAL A 182 13.39 -17.96 4.00
CA VAL A 182 12.06 -17.48 3.62
C VAL A 182 11.46 -18.42 2.57
N PRO A 183 10.32 -19.08 2.85
CA PRO A 183 9.66 -19.95 1.89
C PRO A 183 9.22 -19.20 0.61
N LYS A 184 9.07 -19.92 -0.49
CA LYS A 184 8.50 -19.39 -1.72
C LYS A 184 7.10 -18.79 -1.45
N GLY A 185 6.81 -17.66 -2.09
CA GLY A 185 5.50 -17.01 -1.97
C GLY A 185 5.27 -16.29 -0.63
N THR A 186 6.29 -16.18 0.22
CA THR A 186 6.19 -15.52 1.53
C THR A 186 7.31 -14.51 1.74
N ILE A 187 7.15 -13.66 2.74
CA ILE A 187 8.15 -12.67 3.16
C ILE A 187 8.42 -12.78 4.67
N TRP A 188 9.59 -12.30 5.08
CA TRP A 188 9.97 -12.12 6.47
C TRP A 188 9.94 -10.63 6.80
N VAL A 189 9.12 -10.24 7.77
CA VAL A 189 8.87 -8.85 8.11
C VAL A 189 9.18 -8.55 9.57
N MET A 190 9.72 -7.38 9.85
CA MET A 190 10.09 -6.97 11.20
C MET A 190 9.69 -5.51 11.45
N GLY A 191 9.41 -5.20 12.72
CA GLY A 191 9.18 -3.82 13.13
C GLY A 191 10.50 -3.09 13.33
N ASP A 192 10.50 -1.79 13.07
CA ASP A 192 11.69 -0.95 13.27
C ASP A 192 11.97 -0.69 14.75
N ASN A 193 10.93 -0.74 15.60
CA ASN A 193 11.07 -0.82 17.06
C ASN A 193 11.15 -2.29 17.50
N ARG A 194 12.37 -2.83 17.46
CA ARG A 194 12.65 -4.27 17.54
C ARG A 194 12.17 -4.91 18.83
N ASP A 195 12.17 -4.19 19.93
CA ASP A 195 11.74 -4.69 21.25
C ASP A 195 10.25 -4.50 21.52
N LYS A 196 9.56 -3.70 20.72
CA LYS A 196 8.12 -3.42 20.83
C LYS A 196 7.34 -3.90 19.62
N SER A 197 7.86 -4.91 18.93
CA SER A 197 7.27 -5.44 17.71
C SER A 197 7.10 -6.95 17.81
N ARG A 198 5.84 -7.39 17.88
CA ARG A 198 5.48 -8.81 17.70
C ARG A 198 5.35 -9.13 16.21
N ASP A 199 6.50 -9.31 15.56
CA ASP A 199 6.62 -9.56 14.13
C ASP A 199 6.98 -11.01 13.80
N SER A 200 7.54 -11.28 12.62
CA SER A 200 7.89 -12.62 12.16
C SER A 200 8.66 -13.45 13.19
N ARG A 201 9.54 -12.82 13.99
CA ARG A 201 10.36 -13.49 15.01
C ARG A 201 9.54 -14.17 16.11
N TYR A 202 8.40 -13.58 16.45
CA TYR A 202 7.61 -13.97 17.63
C TYR A 202 6.35 -14.76 17.26
N ASN A 203 6.04 -14.91 15.98
CA ASN A 203 4.85 -15.63 15.52
C ASN A 203 5.23 -16.99 14.89
N GLY A 204 6.34 -17.60 15.29
CA GLY A 204 6.83 -18.89 14.76
C GLY A 204 5.97 -20.11 15.13
N ASP A 205 5.18 -20.00 16.19
CA ASP A 205 4.20 -20.99 16.66
C ASP A 205 2.86 -20.93 15.92
N THR A 206 2.52 -19.78 15.33
CA THR A 206 1.30 -19.56 14.54
C THR A 206 1.23 -20.45 13.27
N PRO A 207 0.06 -20.55 12.60
CA PRO A 207 -0.07 -21.31 11.35
C PRO A 207 0.90 -20.87 10.26
N SER A 208 1.20 -19.56 10.18
CA SER A 208 2.11 -19.01 9.16
C SER A 208 3.59 -19.19 9.50
N LYS A 209 3.92 -19.71 10.69
CA LYS A 209 5.30 -19.97 11.16
C LYS A 209 6.20 -18.74 11.10
N GLY A 210 5.63 -17.56 11.32
CA GLY A 210 6.33 -16.28 11.31
C GLY A 210 6.49 -15.69 9.91
N PHE A 211 6.05 -16.37 8.85
CA PHE A 211 6.09 -15.84 7.49
C PHE A 211 4.77 -15.15 7.12
N VAL A 212 4.84 -14.17 6.22
CA VAL A 212 3.64 -13.51 5.68
C VAL A 212 3.50 -13.93 4.21
N PRO A 213 2.39 -14.57 3.81
CA PRO A 213 2.10 -14.83 2.40
C PRO A 213 2.04 -13.53 1.58
N LEU A 214 2.60 -13.55 0.37
CA LEU A 214 2.50 -12.40 -0.55
C LEU A 214 1.05 -12.06 -0.90
N SER A 215 0.13 -13.04 -0.84
CA SER A 215 -1.30 -12.84 -1.04
C SER A 215 -1.96 -12.01 0.07
N ASP A 216 -1.35 -11.95 1.25
CA ASP A 216 -1.89 -11.21 2.39
C ASP A 216 -1.35 -9.77 2.43
N VAL A 217 -0.39 -9.43 1.55
CA VAL A 217 0.14 -8.07 1.42
C VAL A 217 -0.87 -7.20 0.69
N THR A 218 -1.43 -6.23 1.41
CA THR A 218 -2.38 -5.24 0.87
C THR A 218 -1.66 -4.20 0.03
N GLY A 219 -0.45 -3.79 0.44
CA GLY A 219 0.36 -2.88 -0.36
C GLY A 219 1.57 -2.31 0.36
N ARG A 220 2.32 -1.47 -0.35
CA ARG A 220 3.48 -0.75 0.19
C ARG A 220 3.09 0.64 0.69
N ALA A 221 3.32 0.92 1.96
CA ALA A 221 3.25 2.27 2.52
C ALA A 221 4.38 3.14 1.95
N PHE A 222 4.06 4.33 1.43
CA PHE A 222 5.04 5.18 0.75
C PHE A 222 5.04 6.64 1.20
N VAL A 223 4.02 7.11 1.91
CA VAL A 223 3.96 8.47 2.45
C VAL A 223 3.17 8.50 3.75
N ILE A 224 3.65 9.29 4.71
CA ILE A 224 2.87 9.71 5.88
C ILE A 224 2.02 10.90 5.44
N SER A 225 0.70 10.76 5.43
CA SER A 225 -0.24 11.81 5.01
C SER A 225 -0.76 12.68 6.16
N TRP A 226 -0.69 12.18 7.39
CA TRP A 226 -1.15 12.88 8.60
C TRP A 226 -0.33 12.42 9.82
N PRO A 227 -0.05 13.28 10.81
CA PRO A 227 -0.37 14.71 10.90
C PRO A 227 0.43 15.56 9.89
N THR A 228 -0.07 16.75 9.54
CA THR A 228 0.51 17.59 8.47
C THR A 228 1.96 18.00 8.74
N ASN A 229 2.35 18.15 10.01
CA ASN A 229 3.74 18.44 10.42
C ASN A 229 4.70 17.25 10.26
N ARG A 230 4.17 16.06 9.93
CA ARG A 230 4.94 14.83 9.70
C ARG A 230 4.76 14.29 8.28
N TRP A 231 4.23 15.10 7.38
CA TRP A 231 4.09 14.71 5.99
C TRP A 231 5.47 14.43 5.38
N THR A 232 5.73 13.17 5.02
CA THR A 232 7.02 12.74 4.48
C THR A 232 6.85 11.50 3.61
N TRP A 233 7.69 11.38 2.58
CA TRP A 233 7.86 10.13 1.85
C TRP A 233 8.61 9.12 2.72
N LEU A 234 8.19 7.87 2.66
CA LEU A 234 8.86 6.77 3.35
C LEU A 234 9.98 6.21 2.48
N ASP A 235 11.14 5.99 3.09
CA ASP A 235 12.31 5.41 2.45
C ASP A 235 12.29 3.87 2.55
N ASP A 236 12.66 3.20 1.46
CA ASP A 236 12.87 1.75 1.40
C ASP A 236 14.30 1.35 1.80
N HIS A 237 15.17 2.30 2.15
CA HIS A 237 16.52 2.08 2.68
C HIS A 237 17.35 1.08 1.84
N PRO A 238 17.46 1.29 0.52
CA PRO A 238 18.09 0.33 -0.39
C PRO A 238 19.57 0.08 -0.06
N GLU A 239 20.25 1.07 0.53
CA GLU A 239 21.64 0.99 0.99
C GLU A 239 21.85 -0.06 2.08
N VAL A 240 20.83 -0.31 2.92
CA VAL A 240 20.89 -1.31 4.01
C VAL A 240 21.05 -2.72 3.45
N PHE A 241 20.47 -2.96 2.28
CA PHE A 241 20.49 -4.24 1.58
C PHE A 241 21.49 -4.25 0.42
N ALA A 242 22.35 -3.25 0.32
CA ALA A 242 23.40 -3.21 -0.70
C ALA A 242 24.31 -4.45 -0.55
N GLY A 243 24.56 -5.13 -1.67
CA GLY A 243 25.36 -6.37 -1.69
C GLY A 243 24.56 -7.65 -1.38
N VAL A 244 23.31 -7.56 -0.93
CA VAL A 244 22.42 -8.73 -0.87
C VAL A 244 21.93 -9.02 -2.29
N GLU A 245 22.63 -9.93 -2.99
CA GLU A 245 22.26 -10.33 -4.35
C GLU A 245 20.76 -10.66 -4.45
N GLN A 246 20.09 -10.07 -5.45
CA GLN A 246 18.77 -10.55 -5.86
C GLN A 246 18.97 -11.88 -6.57
N ARG A 247 18.66 -12.98 -5.86
CA ARG A 247 18.55 -14.28 -6.51
C ARG A 247 17.23 -14.31 -7.26
N ASP A 248 17.22 -13.73 -8.45
CA ASP A 248 16.12 -13.93 -9.39
C ASP A 248 16.02 -15.44 -9.68
N LYS A 249 14.87 -16.02 -9.38
CA LYS A 249 14.49 -17.37 -9.80
C LYS A 249 13.12 -17.33 -10.45
#